data_AF-A0A7K4U8P2-F1
#
_entry.id   AF-A0A7K4U8P2-F1
#
_cell.length_a   1.000
_cell.length_b   1.000
_cell.length_c   1.000
_cell.angle_alpha   90.00
_cell.angle_beta   90.00
_cell.angle_gamma   90.00
#
_symmetry.space_group_name_H-M   'P 1'
#
loop_
_entity.id
_entity.type
_entity.pdbx_description
1 polymer ?
#
loop_
_entity_poly.entity_id
_entity_poly.type
_entity_poly.pdbx_seq_one_letter_code
_entity_poly.pdbx_strand_id
1 'polypeptide(L)'
;PQARAGIISTVEVLKVMEAFVNEPNYTVWSDLSCNLGILGTLLSHTDFHDDIQAFVRDVFSPIGDRLGWDPKPGEGHLDALLRGLVLGKLGKAGHKATLEEARRRFKEHVEGKHILSADLRSPVYVTVLKHGDSSTLDTMLKLHKQADMQEEKNRIERVLGAISQPELIQKVLTFALS
;
A
#
# COMPACT_ATOMS: atom_id res chain seq x y z
N PRO A 1 19.85 9.60 -15.34
CA PRO A 1 20.67 8.49 -15.89
C PRO A 1 22.06 8.29 -15.23
N GLN A 2 22.22 8.58 -13.93
CA GLN A 2 23.47 8.34 -13.19
C GLN A 2 23.27 7.55 -11.87
N ALA A 3 22.12 6.88 -11.72
CA ALA A 3 21.83 6.01 -10.56
C ALA A 3 21.83 4.52 -10.93
N ARG A 4 22.67 4.11 -11.89
CA ARG A 4 22.66 2.76 -12.48
C ARG A 4 23.94 1.96 -12.21
N ALA A 5 24.65 2.26 -11.13
CA ALA A 5 25.89 1.58 -10.75
C ALA A 5 25.84 1.07 -9.30
N GLY A 6 24.92 0.14 -9.02
CA GLY A 6 25.13 -0.99 -8.09
C GLY A 6 25.56 -0.76 -6.63
N ILE A 7 25.61 0.45 -6.08
CA ILE A 7 25.97 0.68 -4.67
C ILE A 7 25.22 1.93 -4.22
N ILE A 8 24.01 1.79 -3.69
CA ILE A 8 23.48 2.88 -2.84
C ILE A 8 24.30 2.80 -1.56
N SER A 9 25.17 3.78 -1.34
CA SER A 9 26.00 3.80 -0.14
C SER A 9 25.09 3.86 1.10
N THR A 10 25.48 3.21 2.20
CA THR A 10 24.81 3.38 3.50
C THR A 10 24.66 4.87 3.85
N VAL A 11 25.59 5.72 3.40
CA VAL A 11 25.53 7.18 3.56
C VAL A 11 24.37 7.80 2.76
N GLU A 12 24.08 7.30 1.56
CA GLU A 12 22.94 7.80 0.76
C GLU A 12 21.61 7.32 1.34
N VAL A 13 21.55 6.09 1.85
CA VAL A 13 20.41 5.59 2.63
C VAL A 13 20.14 6.47 3.84
N LEU A 14 21.17 6.75 4.65
CA LEU A 14 21.05 7.61 5.82
C LEU A 14 20.64 9.03 5.43
N LYS A 15 21.18 9.60 4.35
CA LYS A 15 20.77 10.93 3.85
C LYS A 15 19.30 10.97 3.44
N VAL A 16 18.81 9.92 2.78
CA VAL A 16 17.38 9.82 2.43
C VAL A 16 16.55 9.68 3.71
N MET A 17 16.94 8.84 4.66
CA MET A 17 16.19 8.71 5.91
C MET A 17 16.19 10.04 6.69
N GLU A 18 17.34 10.66 6.90
CA GLU A 18 17.51 11.95 7.60
C GLU A 18 16.69 13.08 6.97
N ALA A 19 16.73 13.22 5.64
CA ALA A 19 15.99 14.26 4.94
C ALA A 19 14.46 14.12 5.08
N PHE A 20 13.96 12.90 5.30
CA PHE A 20 12.54 12.60 5.34
C PHE A 20 11.97 12.40 6.75
N VAL A 21 12.79 12.24 7.80
CA VAL A 21 12.33 12.03 9.19
C VAL A 21 11.29 13.06 9.62
N ASN A 22 11.46 14.33 9.20
CA ASN A 22 10.59 15.44 9.59
C ASN A 22 9.82 16.05 8.42
N GLU A 23 9.71 15.39 7.28
CA GLU A 23 9.02 15.94 6.10
C GLU A 23 7.49 15.72 6.20
N PRO A 24 6.67 16.77 6.39
CA PRO A 24 5.22 16.63 6.42
C PRO A 24 4.56 16.71 5.03
N ASN A 25 5.30 17.09 3.98
CA ASN A 25 4.72 17.45 2.69
C ASN A 25 4.32 16.21 1.87
N TYR A 26 3.02 16.10 1.60
CA TYR A 26 2.44 15.05 0.76
C TYR A 26 3.11 14.90 -0.61
N THR A 27 3.43 16.01 -1.30
CA THR A 27 4.02 15.98 -2.63
C THR A 27 5.40 15.32 -2.62
N VAL A 28 6.21 15.62 -1.61
CA VAL A 28 7.56 15.04 -1.45
C VAL A 28 7.48 13.52 -1.25
N TRP A 29 6.55 13.08 -0.39
CA TRP A 29 6.29 11.65 -0.18
C TRP A 29 5.68 10.96 -1.40
N SER A 30 4.84 11.66 -2.16
CA SER A 30 4.25 11.16 -3.40
C SER A 30 5.31 10.92 -4.47
N ASP A 31 6.22 11.87 -4.66
CA ASP A 31 7.31 11.77 -5.63
C ASP A 31 8.28 10.65 -5.25
N LEU A 32 8.66 10.57 -3.97
CA LEU A 32 9.49 9.46 -3.45
C LEU A 32 8.79 8.11 -3.67
N SER A 33 7.51 8.03 -3.31
CA SER A 33 6.67 6.84 -3.51
C SER A 33 6.65 6.40 -4.99
N CYS A 34 6.52 7.34 -5.92
CA CYS A 34 6.51 7.05 -7.36
C CYS A 34 7.84 6.45 -7.82
N ASN A 35 8.95 7.11 -7.47
CA ASN A 35 10.30 6.66 -7.83
C ASN A 35 10.63 5.27 -7.26
N LEU A 36 10.31 5.02 -5.99
CA LEU A 36 10.49 3.71 -5.36
C LEU A 36 9.56 2.65 -5.96
N GLY A 37 8.39 3.04 -6.46
CA GLY A 37 7.50 2.16 -7.22
C GLY A 37 8.16 1.66 -8.50
N ILE A 38 8.77 2.56 -9.28
CA ILE A 38 9.48 2.22 -10.52
C ILE A 38 10.66 1.29 -10.22
N LEU A 39 11.46 1.59 -9.20
CA LEU A 39 12.58 0.73 -8.79
C LEU A 39 12.09 -0.64 -8.32
N GLY A 40 11.03 -0.68 -7.52
CA GLY A 40 10.41 -1.93 -7.07
C GLY A 40 9.95 -2.83 -8.23
N THR A 41 9.42 -2.23 -9.29
CA THR A 41 9.06 -2.97 -10.52
C THR A 41 10.29 -3.47 -11.27
N LEU A 42 11.34 -2.66 -11.42
CA LEU A 42 12.56 -3.08 -12.12
C LEU A 42 13.29 -4.22 -11.38
N LEU A 43 13.16 -4.28 -10.05
CA LEU A 43 13.81 -5.27 -9.19
C LEU A 43 12.90 -6.45 -8.81
N SER A 44 11.67 -6.55 -9.35
CA SER A 44 10.69 -7.55 -8.88
C SER A 44 11.04 -9.02 -9.17
N HIS A 45 11.98 -9.25 -10.10
CA HIS A 45 12.44 -10.58 -10.50
C HIS A 45 13.96 -10.72 -10.37
N THR A 46 14.55 -9.97 -9.45
CA THR A 46 15.97 -10.02 -9.13
C THR A 46 16.18 -10.36 -7.66
N ASP A 47 17.40 -10.76 -7.30
CA ASP A 47 17.76 -11.07 -5.91
C ASP A 47 17.64 -9.86 -4.96
N PHE A 48 17.49 -8.65 -5.52
CA PHE A 48 17.35 -7.39 -4.78
C PHE A 48 15.90 -7.03 -4.46
N HIS A 49 14.90 -7.86 -4.81
CA HIS A 49 13.50 -7.57 -4.56
C HIS A 49 13.22 -7.33 -3.07
N ASP A 50 13.73 -8.23 -2.22
CA ASP A 50 13.48 -8.17 -0.78
C ASP A 50 14.24 -7.00 -0.14
N ASP A 51 15.43 -6.66 -0.65
CA ASP A 51 16.21 -5.51 -0.20
C ASP A 51 15.47 -4.19 -0.47
N ILE A 52 14.88 -4.03 -1.67
CA ILE A 52 14.11 -2.81 -1.96
C ILE A 52 12.81 -2.76 -1.14
N GLN A 53 12.17 -3.90 -0.85
CA GLN A 53 11.02 -3.91 0.07
C GLN A 53 11.45 -3.53 1.49
N ALA A 54 12.61 -4.00 1.96
CA ALA A 54 13.16 -3.64 3.27
C ALA A 54 13.44 -2.14 3.35
N PHE A 55 14.11 -1.59 2.36
CA PHE A 55 14.36 -0.16 2.28
C PHE A 55 13.07 0.67 2.27
N VAL A 56 12.03 0.26 1.53
CA VAL A 56 10.72 0.92 1.56
C VAL A 56 10.11 0.89 2.96
N ARG A 57 10.21 -0.22 3.69
CA ARG A 57 9.71 -0.29 5.08
C ARG A 57 10.48 0.70 5.96
N ASP A 58 11.80 0.69 5.92
CA ASP A 58 12.63 1.53 6.78
C ASP A 58 12.38 3.03 6.56
N VAL A 59 12.20 3.43 5.30
CA VAL A 59 11.94 4.84 4.93
C VAL A 59 10.53 5.28 5.34
N PHE A 60 9.52 4.43 5.20
CA PHE A 60 8.12 4.80 5.45
C PHE A 60 7.64 4.54 6.88
N SER A 61 8.31 3.67 7.65
CA SER A 61 7.87 3.33 9.02
C SER A 61 7.80 4.54 9.95
N PRO A 62 8.81 5.45 10.02
CA PRO A 62 8.76 6.59 10.93
C PRO A 62 7.55 7.50 10.70
N ILE A 63 7.25 7.81 9.44
CA ILE A 63 6.10 8.63 9.07
C ILE A 63 4.77 7.87 9.27
N GLY A 64 4.76 6.55 9.04
CA GLY A 64 3.62 5.69 9.31
C GLY A 64 3.25 5.67 10.80
N ASP A 65 4.24 5.55 11.66
CA ASP A 65 4.06 5.57 13.13
C ASP A 65 3.61 6.95 13.60
N ARG A 66 4.18 8.02 13.04
CA ARG A 66 3.78 9.41 13.34
C ARG A 66 2.34 9.69 12.95
N LEU A 67 1.88 9.27 11.77
CA LEU A 67 0.52 9.52 11.30
C LEU A 67 -0.49 8.59 11.97
N GLY A 68 -0.09 7.33 12.20
CA GLY A 68 -0.99 6.28 12.63
C GLY A 68 -2.12 6.04 11.63
N TRP A 69 -3.14 5.32 12.09
CA TRP A 69 -4.25 4.92 11.23
C TRP A 69 -5.48 5.80 11.33
N ASP A 70 -5.61 6.56 12.42
CA ASP A 70 -6.81 7.35 12.72
C ASP A 70 -6.47 8.85 12.70
N PRO A 71 -7.39 9.71 12.24
CA PRO A 71 -7.16 11.15 12.23
C PRO A 71 -6.86 11.71 13.63
N LYS A 72 -5.95 12.67 13.70
CA LYS A 72 -5.55 13.36 14.93
C LYS A 72 -6.05 14.81 14.94
N PRO A 73 -6.28 15.42 16.12
CA PRO A 73 -6.66 16.83 16.20
C PRO A 73 -5.64 17.73 15.50
N GLY A 74 -6.13 18.64 14.65
CA GLY A 74 -5.29 19.59 13.91
C GLY A 74 -4.80 19.10 12.54
N GLU A 75 -5.09 17.85 12.15
CA GLU A 75 -4.78 17.34 10.82
C GLU A 75 -5.71 17.90 9.74
N GLY A 76 -5.13 18.20 8.58
CA GLY A 76 -5.85 18.65 7.39
C GLY A 76 -6.06 17.54 6.37
N HIS A 77 -6.63 17.91 5.22
CA HIS A 77 -6.87 16.99 4.10
C HIS A 77 -5.57 16.32 3.59
N LEU A 78 -4.46 17.07 3.55
CA LEU A 78 -3.17 16.54 3.09
C LEU A 78 -2.61 15.46 4.01
N ASP A 79 -2.85 15.53 5.32
CA ASP A 79 -2.45 14.48 6.26
C ASP A 79 -3.21 13.19 6.01
N ALA A 80 -4.50 13.27 5.68
CA ALA A 80 -5.32 12.11 5.32
C ALA A 80 -4.82 11.43 4.03
N LEU A 81 -4.48 12.22 3.00
CA LEU A 81 -3.88 11.70 1.77
C LEU A 81 -2.51 11.07 2.04
N LEU A 82 -1.67 11.73 2.85
CA LEU A 82 -0.35 11.22 3.19
C LEU A 82 -0.45 9.91 3.97
N ARG A 83 -1.38 9.81 4.93
CA ARG A 83 -1.67 8.57 5.65
C ARG A 83 -2.02 7.45 4.69
N GLY A 84 -2.96 7.69 3.77
CA GLY A 84 -3.38 6.68 2.81
C GLY A 84 -2.22 6.19 1.94
N LEU A 85 -1.37 7.11 1.49
CA LEU A 85 -0.19 6.81 0.70
C LEU A 85 0.84 5.97 1.48
N VAL A 86 1.20 6.43 2.68
CA VAL A 86 2.21 5.79 3.54
C VAL A 86 1.78 4.39 3.94
N LEU A 87 0.55 4.23 4.44
CA LEU A 87 0.01 2.91 4.83
C LEU A 87 -0.06 1.96 3.62
N GLY A 88 -0.44 2.46 2.45
CA GLY A 88 -0.46 1.67 1.23
C GLY A 88 0.93 1.19 0.80
N LYS A 89 1.97 2.00 1.02
CA LYS A 89 3.36 1.63 0.74
C LYS A 89 3.89 0.59 1.72
N LEU A 90 3.73 0.84 3.02
CA LEU A 90 4.10 -0.11 4.07
C LEU A 90 3.40 -1.46 3.89
N GLY A 91 2.11 -1.43 3.60
CA GLY A 91 1.33 -2.63 3.34
C GLY A 91 1.81 -3.42 2.13
N LYS A 92 2.05 -2.77 0.99
CA LYS A 92 2.62 -3.42 -0.20
C LYS A 92 4.00 -4.03 0.06
N ALA A 93 4.82 -3.36 0.86
CA ALA A 93 6.16 -3.80 1.23
C ALA A 93 6.19 -4.89 2.32
N GLY A 94 5.03 -5.35 2.80
CA GLY A 94 4.93 -6.42 3.78
C GLY A 94 5.29 -6.01 5.20
N HIS A 95 5.12 -4.73 5.56
CA HIS A 95 5.29 -4.27 6.93
C HIS A 95 4.29 -4.98 7.86
N LYS A 96 4.80 -5.80 8.79
CA LYS A 96 4.00 -6.73 9.60
C LYS A 96 2.89 -6.03 10.39
N ALA A 97 3.22 -4.95 11.10
CA ALA A 97 2.22 -4.22 11.89
C ALA A 97 1.10 -3.62 11.02
N THR A 98 1.46 -3.09 9.84
CA THR A 98 0.48 -2.56 8.88
C THR A 98 -0.39 -3.68 8.30
N LEU A 99 0.17 -4.83 8.00
CA LEU A 99 -0.56 -5.99 7.48
C LEU A 99 -1.61 -6.49 8.49
N GLU A 100 -1.21 -6.67 9.74
CA GLU A 100 -2.11 -7.17 10.78
C GLU A 100 -3.25 -6.18 11.07
N GLU A 101 -2.95 -4.88 11.14
CA GLU A 101 -3.98 -3.87 11.34
C GLU A 101 -4.91 -3.71 10.11
N ALA A 102 -4.37 -3.82 8.89
CA ALA A 102 -5.18 -3.85 7.68
C ALA A 102 -6.15 -5.04 7.68
N ARG A 103 -5.69 -6.23 8.06
CA ARG A 103 -6.52 -7.43 8.17
C ARG A 103 -7.63 -7.26 9.21
N ARG A 104 -7.30 -6.72 10.39
CA ARG A 104 -8.28 -6.46 11.46
C ARG A 104 -9.38 -5.51 10.96
N ARG A 105 -8.99 -4.35 10.40
CA ARG A 105 -9.94 -3.34 9.92
C ARG A 105 -10.75 -3.81 8.72
N PHE A 106 -10.13 -4.57 7.80
CA PHE A 106 -10.84 -5.17 6.68
C PHE A 106 -11.94 -6.12 7.16
N LYS A 107 -11.63 -6.99 8.13
CA LYS A 107 -12.61 -7.90 8.72
C LYS A 107 -13.78 -7.14 9.35
N GLU A 108 -13.50 -6.12 10.17
CA GLU A 108 -14.54 -5.31 10.80
C GLU A 108 -15.40 -4.56 9.77
N HIS A 109 -14.81 -4.15 8.65
CA HIS A 109 -15.52 -3.53 7.54
C HIS A 109 -16.47 -4.49 6.85
N VAL A 110 -16.00 -5.69 6.51
CA VAL A 110 -16.81 -6.74 5.87
C VAL A 110 -17.95 -7.21 6.78
N GLU A 111 -17.71 -7.27 8.09
CA GLU A 111 -18.71 -7.65 9.09
C GLU A 111 -19.70 -6.50 9.41
N GLY A 112 -19.50 -5.30 8.87
CA GLY A 112 -20.33 -4.13 9.14
C GLY A 112 -20.18 -3.56 10.55
N LYS A 113 -19.17 -4.00 11.31
CA LYS A 113 -18.89 -3.51 12.68
C LYS A 113 -18.25 -2.12 12.67
N HIS A 114 -17.38 -1.88 11.70
CA HIS A 114 -16.72 -0.59 11.54
C HIS A 114 -16.48 -0.28 10.07
N ILE A 115 -17.08 0.81 9.57
CA ILE A 115 -16.94 1.20 8.16
C ILE A 115 -15.60 1.92 7.95
N LEU A 116 -14.81 1.46 6.99
CA LEU A 116 -13.59 2.16 6.57
C LEU A 116 -13.92 3.52 5.95
N SER A 117 -13.19 4.56 6.38
CA SER A 117 -13.17 5.85 5.69
C SER A 117 -12.68 5.68 4.25
N ALA A 118 -13.13 6.57 3.35
CA ALA A 118 -12.76 6.51 1.93
C ALA A 118 -11.24 6.51 1.71
N ASP A 119 -10.49 7.27 2.50
CA ASP A 119 -9.02 7.36 2.42
C ASP A 119 -8.31 6.07 2.84
N LEU A 120 -8.92 5.26 3.71
CA LEU A 120 -8.33 4.02 4.22
C LEU A 120 -8.72 2.78 3.41
N ARG A 121 -9.78 2.83 2.60
CA ARG A 121 -10.21 1.66 1.80
C ARG A 121 -9.11 1.18 0.86
N SER A 122 -8.52 2.08 0.08
CA SER A 122 -7.45 1.72 -0.86
C SER A 122 -6.23 1.08 -0.18
N PRO A 123 -5.59 1.68 0.85
CA PRO A 123 -4.46 1.07 1.52
C PRO A 123 -4.81 -0.23 2.24
N VAL A 124 -6.01 -0.35 2.84
CA VAL A 124 -6.44 -1.61 3.47
C VAL A 124 -6.61 -2.70 2.41
N TYR A 125 -7.41 -2.45 1.37
CA TYR A 125 -7.73 -3.45 0.36
C TYR A 125 -6.49 -3.93 -0.39
N VAL A 126 -5.61 -3.01 -0.77
CA VAL A 126 -4.38 -3.39 -1.49
C VAL A 126 -3.45 -4.22 -0.61
N THR A 127 -3.40 -3.95 0.69
CA THR A 127 -2.57 -4.68 1.65
C THR A 127 -3.11 -6.09 1.85
N VAL A 128 -4.41 -6.24 2.11
CA VAL A 128 -4.99 -7.57 2.33
C VAL A 128 -4.97 -8.40 1.06
N LEU A 129 -5.19 -7.82 -0.12
CA LEU A 129 -5.12 -8.57 -1.39
C LEU A 129 -3.70 -8.99 -1.78
N LYS A 130 -2.72 -8.11 -1.59
CA LYS A 130 -1.31 -8.41 -1.91
C LYS A 130 -0.78 -9.62 -1.14
N HIS A 131 -1.22 -9.76 0.12
CA HIS A 131 -0.78 -10.80 1.08
C HIS A 131 -1.91 -11.76 1.48
N GLY A 132 -2.97 -11.80 0.68
CA GLY A 132 -4.17 -12.59 0.92
C GLY A 132 -4.16 -13.88 0.12
N ASP A 133 -5.24 -14.63 0.26
CA ASP A 133 -5.47 -15.89 -0.43
C ASP A 133 -6.76 -15.84 -1.26
N SER A 134 -7.19 -17.00 -1.77
CA SER A 134 -8.45 -17.09 -2.51
C SER A 134 -9.65 -16.58 -1.71
N SER A 135 -9.69 -16.81 -0.39
CA SER A 135 -10.82 -16.38 0.44
C SER A 135 -10.90 -14.85 0.54
N THR A 136 -9.74 -14.20 0.59
CA THR A 136 -9.63 -12.74 0.57
C THR A 136 -10.11 -12.18 -0.77
N LEU A 137 -9.70 -12.80 -1.89
CA LEU A 137 -10.17 -12.44 -3.22
C LEU A 137 -11.69 -12.60 -3.35
N ASP A 138 -12.24 -13.75 -2.94
CA ASP A 138 -13.67 -14.02 -3.03
C ASP A 138 -14.49 -13.00 -2.22
N THR A 139 -13.98 -12.61 -1.05
CA THR A 139 -14.57 -11.53 -0.23
C THR A 139 -14.54 -10.18 -0.95
N MET A 140 -13.42 -9.82 -1.57
CA MET A 140 -13.29 -8.57 -2.33
C MET A 140 -14.22 -8.53 -3.55
N LEU A 141 -14.37 -9.64 -4.27
CA LEU A 141 -15.30 -9.75 -5.39
C LEU A 141 -16.76 -9.66 -4.93
N LYS A 142 -17.07 -10.19 -3.74
CA LYS A 142 -18.39 -10.02 -3.13
C LYS A 142 -18.67 -8.55 -2.80
N LEU A 143 -17.71 -7.85 -2.19
CA LEU A 143 -17.83 -6.40 -1.92
C LEU A 143 -18.05 -5.61 -3.21
N HIS A 144 -17.33 -5.94 -4.29
CA HIS A 144 -17.51 -5.30 -5.61
C HIS A 144 -18.92 -5.47 -6.15
N LYS A 145 -19.44 -6.70 -6.12
CA LYS A 145 -20.81 -7.01 -6.60
C LYS A 145 -21.89 -6.34 -5.76
N GLN A 146 -21.64 -6.14 -4.46
CA GLN A 146 -22.57 -5.50 -3.53
C GLN A 146 -22.46 -3.97 -3.49
N ALA A 147 -21.41 -3.39 -4.07
CA ALA A 147 -21.22 -1.95 -4.06
C ALA A 147 -22.25 -1.27 -4.98
N ASP A 148 -22.99 -0.30 -4.44
CA ASP A 148 -23.90 0.54 -5.24
C ASP A 148 -23.16 1.66 -5.96
N MET A 149 -22.12 2.22 -5.31
CA MET A 149 -21.36 3.35 -5.82
C MET A 149 -20.29 2.89 -6.81
N GLN A 150 -20.27 3.48 -8.01
CA GLN A 150 -19.27 3.19 -9.03
C GLN A 150 -17.83 3.48 -8.57
N GLU A 151 -17.65 4.49 -7.71
CA GLU A 151 -16.33 4.80 -7.15
C GLU A 151 -15.74 3.64 -6.35
N GLU A 152 -16.57 2.95 -5.56
CA GLU A 152 -16.12 1.80 -4.76
C GLU A 152 -15.79 0.60 -5.65
N LYS A 153 -16.58 0.38 -6.72
CA LYS A 153 -16.27 -0.65 -7.73
C LYS A 153 -14.92 -0.39 -8.39
N ASN A 154 -14.70 0.82 -8.88
CA ASN A 154 -13.43 1.22 -9.51
C ASN A 154 -12.25 1.07 -8.53
N ARG A 155 -12.47 1.36 -7.24
CA ARG A 155 -11.46 1.21 -6.20
C ARG A 155 -11.08 -0.25 -6.01
N ILE A 156 -12.07 -1.15 -5.92
CA ILE A 156 -11.85 -2.59 -5.78
C ILE A 156 -11.16 -3.14 -7.03
N GLU A 157 -11.62 -2.80 -8.22
CA GLU A 157 -10.99 -3.22 -9.49
C GLU A 157 -9.51 -2.83 -9.56
N ARG A 158 -9.16 -1.60 -9.16
CA ARG A 158 -7.77 -1.13 -9.15
C ARG A 158 -6.87 -1.94 -8.22
N VAL A 159 -7.40 -2.46 -7.11
CA VAL A 159 -6.59 -3.23 -6.14
C VAL A 159 -6.52 -4.71 -6.47
N LEU A 160 -7.43 -5.25 -7.31
CA LEU A 160 -7.33 -6.64 -7.80
C LEU A 160 -6.00 -6.89 -8.55
N GLY A 161 -5.46 -5.87 -9.22
CA GLY A 161 -4.14 -5.94 -9.85
C GLY A 161 -2.94 -6.06 -8.89
N ALA A 162 -3.14 -5.98 -7.58
CA ALA A 162 -2.07 -6.15 -6.60
C ALA A 162 -1.76 -7.63 -6.27
N ILE A 163 -2.64 -8.55 -6.68
CA ILE A 163 -2.47 -9.99 -6.46
C ILE A 163 -1.21 -10.48 -7.15
N SER A 164 -0.45 -11.32 -6.45
CA SER A 164 0.82 -11.86 -6.96
C SER A 164 0.83 -13.38 -7.15
N GLN A 165 -0.22 -14.06 -6.68
CA GLN A 165 -0.40 -15.51 -6.80
C GLN A 165 -0.94 -15.87 -8.19
N PRO A 166 -0.21 -16.67 -9.01
CA PRO A 166 -0.60 -16.99 -10.39
C PRO A 166 -2.03 -17.54 -10.52
N GLU A 167 -2.44 -18.42 -9.61
CA GLU A 167 -3.78 -19.01 -9.57
C GLU A 167 -4.88 -17.99 -9.32
N LEU A 168 -4.61 -16.97 -8.51
CA LEU A 168 -5.55 -15.88 -8.22
C LEU A 168 -5.59 -14.85 -9.35
N ILE A 169 -4.46 -14.62 -10.03
CA ILE A 169 -4.40 -13.78 -11.23
C ILE A 169 -5.35 -14.35 -12.30
N GLN A 170 -5.35 -15.66 -12.51
CA GLN A 170 -6.26 -16.30 -13.47
C GLN A 170 -7.73 -16.05 -13.11
N LYS A 171 -8.10 -16.16 -11.83
CA LYS A 171 -9.47 -15.86 -11.37
C LYS A 171 -9.86 -14.40 -11.64
N VAL A 172 -8.96 -13.45 -11.40
CA VAL A 172 -9.20 -12.03 -11.68
C VAL A 172 -9.35 -11.79 -13.19
N LEU A 173 -8.53 -12.43 -14.02
CA LEU A 173 -8.65 -12.33 -15.48
C LEU A 173 -9.99 -12.85 -15.99
N THR A 174 -10.45 -14.01 -15.48
CA THR A 174 -11.78 -14.52 -15.82
C THR A 174 -12.88 -13.54 -15.43
N PHE A 175 -12.81 -12.96 -14.22
CA PHE A 175 -13.75 -11.96 -13.76
C PHE A 175 -13.77 -10.71 -14.65
N ALA A 176 -12.61 -10.19 -15.06
CA ALA A 176 -12.51 -8.99 -15.91
C ALA A 176 -13.04 -9.17 -17.34
N LEU A 177 -13.14 -10.42 -17.80
CA LEU A 177 -13.67 -10.79 -19.12
C LEU A 177 -15.13 -11.26 -19.08
N SER A 178 -15.75 -11.28 -17.89
CA SER A 178 -17.15 -11.66 -17.67
C SER A 178 -18.09 -10.48 -17.84
#